data_AF-A0A1Z9TY75-F1
#
_entry.id   AF-A0A1Z9TY75-F1
#
_cell.length_a   1.000
_cell.length_b   1.000
_cell.length_c   1.000
_cell.angle_alpha   90.00
_cell.angle_beta   90.00
_cell.angle_gamma   90.00
#
_symmetry.space_group_name_H-M   'P 1'
#
loop_
_entity.id
_entity.type
_entity.pdbx_description
1 polymer ?
#
loop_
_entity_poly.entity_id
_entity_poly.type
_entity_poly.pdbx_seq_one_letter_code
_entity_poly.pdbx_strand_id
1 'polypeptide(L)'
;MRKGSLGSLNWISRFIDETPGDNQVGGLSRQVPGVCWSRVNPTPTPNPAIRIWSIEMAEELGLEAKENDILGGKKLSSGMHPYAQRYGGHQFGNWAGQLGDGRAITLGEVDTGERILELQLKGSGVTPYSRFSDGKAVLRSSIREFLCSEAMHHLCVPTTRALSLVTTGEDVVRDILYDGRPAAEPGAIVCRV
;
A
#
# COMPACT_ATOMS: atom_id res chain seq x y z
N MET A 1 11.47 -8.63 -24.17
CA MET A 1 11.41 -8.14 -22.78
C MET A 1 10.61 -6.86 -22.78
N ARG A 2 9.51 -6.77 -22.03
CA ARG A 2 8.75 -5.51 -21.92
C ARG A 2 9.59 -4.57 -21.07
N LYS A 3 10.25 -3.60 -21.69
CA LYS A 3 10.88 -2.51 -20.93
C LYS A 3 9.75 -1.73 -20.22
N GLY A 4 10.00 -1.33 -18.98
CA GLY A 4 9.09 -0.48 -18.21
C GLY A 4 7.82 -1.12 -17.63
N SER A 5 7.87 -2.40 -17.24
CA SER A 5 6.82 -3.03 -16.42
C SER A 5 7.28 -3.25 -14.97
N LEU A 6 6.34 -3.42 -14.04
CA LEU A 6 6.64 -3.75 -12.64
C LEU A 6 7.45 -5.04 -12.51
N GLY A 7 7.24 -6.02 -13.40
CA GLY A 7 7.98 -7.29 -13.39
C GLY A 7 9.41 -7.18 -13.91
N SER A 8 9.78 -6.04 -14.52
CA SER A 8 11.13 -5.77 -14.99
C SER A 8 11.97 -4.92 -14.05
N LEU A 9 11.41 -4.47 -12.92
CA LEU A 9 12.12 -3.69 -11.92
C LEU A 9 13.12 -4.55 -11.14
N ASN A 10 14.17 -3.91 -10.63
CA ASN A 10 15.14 -4.54 -9.73
C ASN A 10 14.56 -4.58 -8.30
N TRP A 11 13.73 -5.58 -8.04
CA TRP A 11 13.16 -5.82 -6.71
C TRP A 11 14.21 -6.38 -5.76
N ILE A 12 14.27 -5.82 -4.55
CA ILE A 12 15.08 -6.29 -3.45
C ILE A 12 14.22 -6.48 -2.20
N SER A 13 14.77 -7.20 -1.22
CA SER A 13 14.06 -7.68 -0.03
C SER A 13 14.81 -7.41 1.27
N ARG A 14 15.64 -6.36 1.32
CA ARG A 14 16.54 -6.08 2.46
C ARG A 14 15.78 -6.05 3.79
N PHE A 15 14.66 -5.31 3.84
CA PHE A 15 13.90 -5.21 5.09
C PHE A 15 13.43 -6.57 5.61
N ILE A 16 12.96 -7.45 4.73
CA ILE A 16 12.46 -8.77 5.13
C ILE A 16 13.57 -9.80 5.32
N ASP A 17 14.71 -9.64 4.68
CA ASP A 17 15.85 -10.56 4.81
C ASP A 17 16.70 -10.24 6.06
N GLU A 18 16.73 -8.97 6.47
CA GLU A 18 17.58 -8.48 7.56
C GLU A 18 16.84 -8.32 8.89
N THR A 19 15.51 -8.53 8.93
CA THR A 19 14.73 -8.37 10.17
C THR A 19 13.84 -9.59 10.48
N PRO A 20 13.55 -9.86 11.77
CA PRO A 20 12.74 -11.01 12.16
C PRO A 20 11.32 -10.94 11.56
N GLY A 21 10.91 -12.02 10.89
CA GLY A 21 9.59 -12.15 10.28
C GLY A 21 8.64 -13.04 11.06
N ASP A 22 7.34 -12.85 10.83
CA ASP A 22 6.30 -13.78 11.27
C ASP A 22 6.42 -15.13 10.55
N ASN A 23 6.31 -16.22 11.31
CA ASN A 23 6.28 -17.59 10.79
C ASN A 23 4.96 -17.92 10.08
N GLN A 24 3.92 -17.11 10.27
CA GLN A 24 2.62 -17.27 9.60
C GLN A 24 2.47 -16.30 8.43
N VAL A 25 1.99 -16.83 7.30
CA VAL A 25 1.66 -16.04 6.11
C VAL A 25 0.17 -15.70 6.10
N GLY A 26 -0.14 -14.41 6.00
CA GLY A 26 -1.51 -13.90 5.99
C GLY A 26 -2.26 -14.19 7.29
N GLY A 27 -3.51 -14.64 7.15
CA GLY A 27 -4.39 -14.96 8.27
C GLY A 27 -5.19 -13.78 8.80
N LEU A 28 -5.96 -14.05 9.86
CA LEU A 28 -6.79 -13.06 10.53
C LEU A 28 -5.94 -12.08 11.35
N SER A 29 -6.55 -10.96 11.74
CA SER A 29 -5.88 -9.99 12.61
C SER A 29 -5.53 -10.62 13.96
N ARG A 30 -4.30 -10.36 14.42
CA ARG A 30 -3.72 -10.95 15.64
C ARG A 30 -2.59 -10.10 16.19
N GLN A 31 -2.22 -10.38 17.44
CA GLN A 31 -0.95 -9.91 18.00
C GLN A 31 0.21 -10.74 17.44
N VAL A 32 1.32 -10.11 17.10
CA VAL A 32 2.49 -10.76 16.49
C VAL A 32 3.77 -10.26 17.19
N PRO A 33 3.94 -10.51 18.50
CA PRO A 33 5.09 -9.98 19.24
C PRO A 33 6.42 -10.55 18.72
N GLY A 34 7.50 -9.77 18.84
CA GLY A 34 8.87 -10.24 18.56
C GLY A 34 9.30 -10.25 17.09
N VAL A 35 8.47 -9.72 16.18
CA VAL A 35 8.80 -9.61 14.75
C VAL A 35 8.68 -8.18 14.24
N CYS A 36 9.21 -7.93 13.04
CA CYS A 36 9.17 -6.65 12.33
C CYS A 36 8.10 -6.62 11.23
N TRP A 37 7.69 -7.77 10.70
CA TRP A 37 6.72 -7.87 9.61
C TRP A 37 6.02 -9.23 9.55
N SER A 38 4.90 -9.28 8.81
CA SER A 38 4.26 -10.54 8.39
C SER A 38 4.10 -10.57 6.87
N ARG A 39 4.37 -11.72 6.24
CA ARG A 39 4.04 -11.90 4.81
C ARG A 39 2.53 -11.85 4.64
N VAL A 40 2.06 -11.07 3.68
CA VAL A 40 0.63 -10.99 3.33
C VAL A 40 0.50 -10.49 1.90
N ASN A 41 -0.31 -11.19 1.11
CA ASN A 41 -0.62 -10.76 -0.24
C ASN A 41 -1.80 -9.77 -0.24
N PRO A 42 -1.84 -8.82 -1.18
CA PRO A 42 -3.04 -8.05 -1.46
C PRO A 42 -4.28 -8.95 -1.64
N THR A 43 -5.42 -8.48 -1.16
CA THR A 43 -6.72 -9.10 -1.43
C THR A 43 -7.14 -8.75 -2.86
N PRO A 44 -7.31 -9.74 -3.77
CA PRO A 44 -7.58 -9.45 -5.16
C PRO A 44 -8.85 -8.61 -5.37
N THR A 45 -8.69 -7.46 -6.01
CA THR A 45 -9.82 -6.58 -6.34
C THR A 45 -10.56 -7.07 -7.59
N PRO A 46 -11.89 -6.87 -7.69
CA PRO A 46 -12.68 -7.39 -8.80
C PRO A 46 -12.34 -6.74 -10.15
N ASN A 47 -12.34 -5.40 -10.22
CA ASN A 47 -12.20 -4.65 -11.47
C ASN A 47 -11.30 -3.40 -11.28
N PRO A 48 -9.98 -3.60 -11.10
CA PRO A 48 -9.06 -2.50 -10.88
C PRO A 48 -8.93 -1.61 -12.13
N ALA A 49 -9.03 -0.29 -11.94
CA ALA A 49 -8.83 0.69 -13.00
C ALA A 49 -8.08 1.91 -12.48
N ILE A 50 -6.92 2.21 -13.07
CA ILE A 50 -6.13 3.40 -12.77
C ILE A 50 -6.92 4.65 -13.16
N ARG A 51 -7.01 5.60 -12.21
CA ARG A 51 -7.64 6.90 -12.38
C ARG A 51 -6.63 8.04 -12.40
N ILE A 52 -5.56 7.92 -11.61
CA ILE A 52 -4.48 8.91 -11.55
C ILE A 52 -3.14 8.17 -11.63
N TRP A 53 -2.19 8.76 -12.35
CA TRP A 53 -0.86 8.23 -12.59
C TRP A 53 0.16 9.37 -12.51
N SER A 54 1.16 9.25 -11.64
CA SER A 54 2.28 10.20 -11.58
C SER A 54 3.30 9.82 -12.64
N ILE A 55 3.48 10.69 -13.64
CA ILE A 55 4.41 10.46 -14.74
C ILE A 55 5.85 10.52 -14.22
N GLU A 56 6.19 11.53 -13.42
CA GLU A 56 7.53 11.69 -12.86
C GLU A 56 7.93 10.50 -11.97
N MET A 57 7.02 10.03 -11.10
CA MET A 57 7.31 8.88 -10.24
C MET A 57 7.45 7.58 -11.06
N ALA A 58 6.70 7.46 -12.15
CA ALA A 58 6.84 6.34 -13.07
C ALA A 58 8.18 6.36 -13.81
N GLU A 59 8.58 7.52 -14.35
CA GLU A 59 9.87 7.70 -15.03
C GLU A 59 11.05 7.35 -14.13
N GLU A 60 10.99 7.77 -12.88
CA GLU A 60 12.04 7.52 -11.91
C GLU A 60 12.13 6.04 -11.49
N LEU A 61 11.00 5.34 -11.45
CA LEU A 61 10.97 3.87 -11.33
C LEU A 61 11.32 3.16 -12.64
N GLY A 62 11.45 3.88 -13.76
CA GLY A 62 11.64 3.31 -15.08
C GLY A 62 10.41 2.56 -15.62
N LEU A 63 9.20 2.97 -15.26
CA LEU A 63 7.92 2.38 -15.65
C LEU A 63 7.27 3.12 -16.83
N GLU A 64 6.84 2.36 -17.83
CA GLU A 64 6.07 2.84 -19.00
C GLU A 64 4.63 2.28 -18.99
N ALA A 65 4.42 1.12 -18.35
CA ALA A 65 3.15 0.39 -18.37
C ALA A 65 2.29 0.66 -17.13
N LYS A 66 1.04 1.07 -17.36
CA LYS A 66 -0.01 1.21 -16.35
C LYS A 66 -0.64 -0.16 -16.04
N GLU A 67 -0.02 -0.95 -15.19
CA GLU A 67 -0.46 -2.32 -14.85
C GLU A 67 -1.58 -2.34 -13.79
N ASN A 68 -2.81 -2.02 -14.21
CA ASN A 68 -4.01 -1.96 -13.37
C ASN A 68 -4.16 -3.14 -12.41
N ASP A 69 -3.99 -4.37 -12.90
CA ASP A 69 -4.13 -5.58 -12.09
C ASP A 69 -3.12 -5.64 -10.93
N ILE A 70 -1.89 -5.17 -11.14
CA ILE A 70 -0.85 -5.24 -10.11
C ILE A 70 -0.99 -4.09 -9.12
N LEU A 71 -1.15 -2.86 -9.63
CA LEU A 71 -1.32 -1.66 -8.80
C LEU A 71 -2.66 -1.63 -8.07
N GLY A 72 -3.65 -2.37 -8.55
CA GLY A 72 -4.91 -2.65 -7.88
C GLY A 72 -4.87 -3.87 -6.95
N GLY A 73 -3.72 -4.52 -6.75
CA GLY A 73 -3.61 -5.66 -5.84
C GLY A 73 -4.34 -6.94 -6.31
N LYS A 74 -4.72 -7.05 -7.58
CA LYS A 74 -5.35 -8.24 -8.17
C LYS A 74 -4.32 -9.33 -8.49
N LYS A 75 -3.08 -8.95 -8.82
CA LYS A 75 -1.98 -9.85 -9.17
C LYS A 75 -0.65 -9.33 -8.61
N LEU A 76 0.34 -10.21 -8.54
CA LEU A 76 1.72 -9.87 -8.24
C LEU A 76 2.59 -10.02 -9.49
N SER A 77 3.69 -9.27 -9.51
CA SER A 77 4.75 -9.43 -10.50
C SER A 77 5.92 -10.24 -9.95
N SER A 78 6.80 -10.69 -10.85
CA SER A 78 8.07 -11.31 -10.45
C SER A 78 8.92 -10.36 -9.60
N GLY A 79 9.57 -10.90 -8.56
CA GLY A 79 10.43 -10.15 -7.65
C GLY A 79 9.71 -9.53 -6.45
N MET A 80 8.38 -9.40 -6.48
CA MET A 80 7.62 -8.89 -5.35
C MET A 80 7.57 -9.91 -4.21
N HIS A 81 7.82 -9.45 -2.99
CA HIS A 81 7.70 -10.23 -1.76
C HIS A 81 6.79 -9.52 -0.76
N PRO A 82 5.45 -9.57 -0.95
CA PRO A 82 4.55 -8.72 -0.20
C PRO A 82 4.55 -8.96 1.31
N TYR A 83 4.54 -7.88 2.07
CA TYR A 83 4.52 -7.90 3.53
C TYR A 83 3.78 -6.69 4.12
N ALA A 84 3.39 -6.83 5.39
CA ALA A 84 2.87 -5.74 6.20
C ALA A 84 3.79 -5.54 7.40
N GLN A 85 4.18 -4.29 7.68
CA GLN A 85 5.06 -3.98 8.80
C GLN A 85 4.31 -4.03 10.12
N ARG A 86 5.00 -4.50 11.15
CA ARG A 86 4.57 -4.40 12.54
C ARG A 86 5.24 -3.21 13.19
N TYR A 87 4.44 -2.39 13.86
CA TYR A 87 4.94 -1.34 14.73
C TYR A 87 3.99 -1.15 15.92
N GLY A 88 4.37 -0.29 16.86
CA GLY A 88 3.52 0.16 17.96
C GLY A 88 3.68 1.67 18.12
N GLY A 89 2.81 2.31 18.90
CA GLY A 89 2.90 3.76 19.06
C GLY A 89 1.97 4.33 20.11
N HIS A 90 2.26 5.57 20.49
CA HIS A 90 1.34 6.38 21.29
C HIS A 90 0.31 7.03 20.38
N GLN A 91 -0.98 6.84 20.64
CA GLN A 91 -2.07 7.53 19.97
C GLN A 91 -2.77 8.44 20.99
N PHE A 92 -2.87 9.73 20.67
CA PHE A 92 -3.48 10.72 21.56
C PHE A 92 -2.91 10.69 22.99
N GLY A 93 -1.59 10.59 23.12
CA GLY A 93 -0.87 10.57 24.40
C GLY A 93 -0.84 9.23 25.13
N ASN A 94 -1.52 8.19 24.63
CA ASN A 94 -1.62 6.89 25.29
C ASN A 94 -0.92 5.79 24.48
N TRP A 95 -0.20 4.89 25.16
CA TRP A 95 0.39 3.72 24.50
C TRP A 95 -0.71 2.81 23.93
N ALA A 96 -0.77 2.68 22.61
CA ALA A 96 -1.81 1.91 21.92
C ALA A 96 -1.44 0.42 21.71
N GLY A 97 -0.28 -0.01 22.24
CA GLY A 97 0.23 -1.35 22.02
C GLY A 97 0.66 -1.59 20.58
N GLN A 98 0.42 -2.82 20.10
CA GLN A 98 0.72 -3.18 18.72
C GLN A 98 -0.27 -2.52 17.74
N LEU A 99 0.31 -1.82 16.77
CA LEU A 99 -0.31 -1.36 15.55
C LEU A 99 0.28 -2.17 14.38
N GLY A 100 0.67 -1.51 13.30
CA GLY A 100 1.16 -2.13 12.08
C GLY A 100 0.38 -1.62 10.88
N ASP A 101 0.81 -2.07 9.70
CA ASP A 101 0.18 -1.76 8.43
C ASP A 101 -1.19 -2.45 8.33
N GLY A 102 -2.20 -1.87 8.99
CA GLY A 102 -3.53 -2.47 9.10
C GLY A 102 -4.38 -2.40 7.84
N ARG A 103 -3.92 -1.67 6.83
CA ARG A 103 -4.58 -1.56 5.50
C ARG A 103 -3.58 -1.28 4.39
N ALA A 104 -2.30 -1.54 4.64
CA ALA A 104 -1.25 -1.28 3.69
C ALA A 104 -0.43 -2.55 3.52
N ILE A 105 -0.01 -2.82 2.30
CA ILE A 105 0.81 -3.98 1.97
C ILE A 105 1.92 -3.48 1.08
N THR A 106 3.14 -3.61 1.57
CA THR A 106 4.35 -3.29 0.81
C THR A 106 4.61 -4.44 -0.15
N LEU A 107 4.76 -4.14 -1.45
CA LEU A 107 5.05 -5.12 -2.50
C LEU A 107 6.52 -5.56 -2.49
N GLY A 108 7.39 -4.67 -2.02
CA GLY A 108 8.84 -4.84 -1.93
C GLY A 108 9.55 -3.50 -2.02
N GLU A 109 10.88 -3.57 -2.09
CA GLU A 109 11.74 -2.43 -2.36
C GLU A 109 12.24 -2.51 -3.81
N VAL A 110 12.36 -1.38 -4.50
CA VAL A 110 12.91 -1.27 -5.85
C VAL A 110 14.19 -0.45 -5.76
N ASP A 111 15.30 -1.02 -6.25
CA ASP A 111 16.54 -0.30 -6.43
C ASP A 111 16.59 0.33 -7.83
N THR A 112 16.51 1.66 -7.90
CA THR A 112 16.58 2.41 -9.16
C THR A 112 18.02 2.62 -9.65
N GLY A 113 19.02 2.20 -8.87
CA GLY A 113 20.44 2.52 -9.06
C GLY A 113 20.85 3.85 -8.42
N GLU A 114 19.91 4.76 -8.19
CA GLU A 114 20.14 6.03 -7.48
C GLU A 114 19.63 5.98 -6.04
N ARG A 115 18.52 5.27 -5.83
CA ARG A 115 17.87 5.15 -4.52
C ARG A 115 17.06 3.87 -4.44
N ILE A 116 16.73 3.50 -3.21
CA ILE A 116 15.89 2.35 -2.91
C ILE A 116 14.53 2.89 -2.46
N LEU A 117 13.48 2.46 -3.15
CA LEU A 117 12.12 2.94 -2.98
C LEU A 117 11.20 1.81 -2.56
N GLU A 118 10.37 2.06 -1.55
CA GLU A 118 9.39 1.10 -1.09
C GLU A 118 8.07 1.30 -1.85
N LEU A 119 7.54 0.27 -2.50
CA LEU A 119 6.22 0.37 -3.14
C LEU A 119 5.14 -0.22 -2.23
N GLN A 120 4.24 0.61 -1.73
CA GLN A 120 3.19 0.21 -0.81
C GLN A 120 1.78 0.46 -1.37
N LEU A 121 0.96 -0.60 -1.42
CA LEU A 121 -0.46 -0.50 -1.79
C LEU A 121 -1.32 -0.27 -0.55
N LYS A 122 -1.90 0.92 -0.44
CA LYS A 122 -2.78 1.29 0.67
C LYS A 122 -4.25 1.14 0.29
N GLY A 123 -4.99 0.37 1.08
CA GLY A 123 -6.36 -0.09 0.81
C GLY A 123 -6.43 -1.46 0.14
N SER A 124 -5.30 -2.19 0.09
CA SER A 124 -5.15 -3.44 -0.65
C SER A 124 -5.64 -4.69 0.09
N GLY A 125 -6.31 -4.53 1.24
CA GLY A 125 -6.95 -5.62 1.96
C GLY A 125 -6.47 -5.79 3.40
N VAL A 126 -7.00 -6.82 4.05
CA VAL A 126 -6.72 -7.13 5.44
C VAL A 126 -5.31 -7.67 5.63
N THR A 127 -4.72 -7.35 6.78
CA THR A 127 -3.43 -7.82 7.24
C THR A 127 -3.56 -8.34 8.68
N PRO A 128 -2.55 -9.02 9.23
CA PRO A 128 -2.51 -9.36 10.65
C PRO A 128 -2.71 -8.15 11.58
N TYR A 129 -2.46 -6.94 11.07
CA TYR A 129 -2.49 -5.68 11.81
C TYR A 129 -3.78 -4.85 11.62
N SER A 130 -4.77 -5.36 10.86
CA SER A 130 -6.02 -4.63 10.58
C SER A 130 -6.90 -4.35 11.80
N ARG A 131 -6.68 -5.06 12.91
CA ARG A 131 -7.52 -5.04 14.11
C ARG A 131 -8.98 -5.36 13.72
N PHE A 132 -9.86 -4.38 13.84
CA PHE A 132 -11.29 -4.51 13.54
C PHE A 132 -11.67 -3.92 12.17
N SER A 133 -10.69 -3.45 11.38
CA SER A 133 -10.94 -2.83 10.07
C SER A 133 -10.93 -3.86 8.93
N ASP A 134 -11.63 -3.53 7.85
CA ASP A 134 -11.67 -4.31 6.60
C ASP A 134 -10.41 -4.23 5.73
N GLY A 135 -9.40 -3.44 6.11
CA GLY A 135 -8.18 -3.26 5.32
C GLY A 135 -8.34 -2.48 4.00
N LYS A 136 -9.52 -1.89 3.74
CA LYS A 136 -9.83 -1.20 2.48
C LYS A 136 -9.72 0.33 2.63
N ALA A 137 -9.51 1.02 1.50
CA ALA A 137 -9.59 2.48 1.42
C ALA A 137 -10.66 2.90 0.41
N VAL A 138 -11.17 4.12 0.56
CA VAL A 138 -12.19 4.71 -0.30
C VAL A 138 -11.59 5.77 -1.21
N LEU A 139 -12.22 5.97 -2.37
CA LEU A 139 -11.76 6.88 -3.41
C LEU A 139 -11.48 8.29 -2.90
N ARG A 140 -12.35 8.88 -2.07
CA ARG A 140 -12.13 10.24 -1.52
C ARG A 140 -10.81 10.37 -0.75
N SER A 141 -10.48 9.37 0.08
CA SER A 141 -9.29 9.42 0.92
C SER A 141 -8.03 9.21 0.08
N SER A 142 -8.10 8.32 -0.90
CA SER A 142 -7.00 8.04 -1.81
C SER A 142 -6.70 9.23 -2.73
N ILE A 143 -7.73 9.95 -3.22
CA ILE A 143 -7.55 11.18 -4.02
C ILE A 143 -6.79 12.23 -3.21
N ARG A 144 -7.22 12.47 -1.97
CA ARG A 144 -6.57 13.45 -1.09
C ARG A 144 -5.12 13.08 -0.80
N GLU A 145 -4.84 11.81 -0.53
CA GLU A 145 -3.48 11.35 -0.26
C GLU A 145 -2.57 11.50 -1.48
N PHE A 146 -3.04 11.10 -2.67
CA PHE A 146 -2.30 11.27 -3.91
C PHE A 146 -1.96 12.76 -4.16
N LEU A 147 -2.98 13.62 -4.16
CA LEU A 147 -2.82 15.04 -4.48
C LEU A 147 -1.95 15.76 -3.44
N CYS A 148 -2.15 15.49 -2.14
CA CYS A 148 -1.33 16.12 -1.10
C CYS A 148 0.13 15.66 -1.16
N SER A 149 0.39 14.37 -1.42
CA SER A 149 1.76 13.84 -1.54
C SER A 149 2.52 14.54 -2.66
N GLU A 150 1.94 14.60 -3.86
CA GLU A 150 2.61 15.23 -5.00
C GLU A 150 2.68 16.76 -4.86
N ALA A 151 1.66 17.41 -4.29
CA ALA A 151 1.72 18.85 -4.02
C ALA A 151 2.83 19.21 -3.03
N MET A 152 2.98 18.45 -1.94
CA MET A 152 4.05 18.68 -0.96
C MET A 152 5.44 18.48 -1.58
N HIS A 153 5.60 17.48 -2.46
CA HIS A 153 6.83 17.26 -3.20
C HIS A 153 7.20 18.46 -4.08
N HIS A 154 6.26 18.98 -4.87
CA HIS A 154 6.50 20.15 -5.74
C HIS A 154 6.63 21.47 -4.97
N LEU A 155 6.18 21.52 -3.71
CA LEU A 155 6.49 22.59 -2.76
C LEU A 155 7.85 22.41 -2.08
N CYS A 156 8.64 21.40 -2.47
CA CYS A 156 9.93 21.05 -1.91
C CYS A 156 9.88 20.69 -0.41
N VAL A 157 8.74 20.17 0.07
CA VAL A 157 8.60 19.66 1.43
C VAL A 157 8.80 18.14 1.43
N PRO A 158 9.69 17.59 2.29
CA PRO A 158 9.89 16.15 2.38
C PRO A 158 8.57 15.41 2.65
N THR A 159 8.26 14.45 1.79
CA THR A 159 7.00 13.70 1.80
C THR A 159 7.20 12.35 1.11
N THR A 160 6.33 11.39 1.43
CA THR A 160 6.12 10.23 0.55
C THR A 160 5.55 10.69 -0.78
N ARG A 161 5.79 9.92 -1.84
CA ARG A 161 5.25 10.15 -3.19
C ARG A 161 4.09 9.22 -3.48
N ALA A 162 3.37 9.48 -4.56
CA ALA A 162 2.29 8.62 -5.02
C ALA A 162 2.47 8.25 -6.50
N LEU A 163 2.60 6.96 -6.80
CA LEU A 163 2.72 6.47 -8.17
C LEU A 163 1.36 6.41 -8.88
N SER A 164 0.34 5.86 -8.23
CA SER A 164 -0.94 5.62 -8.88
C SER A 164 -2.13 5.64 -7.90
N LEU A 165 -3.30 5.99 -8.43
CA LEU A 165 -4.59 5.77 -7.78
C LEU A 165 -5.44 4.84 -8.63
N VAL A 166 -5.96 3.78 -8.02
CA VAL A 166 -6.74 2.72 -8.69
C VAL A 166 -8.10 2.58 -8.01
N THR A 167 -9.20 2.62 -8.77
CA THR A 167 -10.51 2.17 -8.26
C THR A 167 -10.61 0.66 -8.35
N THR A 168 -11.16 0.01 -7.32
CA THR A 168 -11.13 -1.46 -7.16
C THR A 168 -12.31 -2.19 -7.81
N GLY A 169 -13.42 -1.48 -8.07
CA GLY A 169 -14.66 -2.06 -8.57
C GLY A 169 -15.58 -2.64 -7.49
N GLU A 170 -15.21 -2.51 -6.22
CA GLU A 170 -16.05 -2.82 -5.04
C GLU A 170 -16.44 -1.53 -4.32
N ASP A 171 -17.58 -1.55 -3.64
CA ASP A 171 -17.97 -0.49 -2.70
C ASP A 171 -17.52 -0.84 -1.28
N VAL A 172 -17.12 0.18 -0.55
CA VAL A 172 -16.60 0.11 0.81
C VAL A 172 -17.45 1.01 1.69
N VAL A 173 -18.03 0.44 2.74
CA VAL A 173 -18.93 1.16 3.65
C VAL A 173 -18.12 2.00 4.63
N ARG A 174 -18.40 3.31 4.69
CA ARG A 174 -17.80 4.23 5.66
C ARG A 174 -18.84 5.17 6.21
N ASP A 175 -18.68 5.54 7.47
CA ASP A 175 -19.33 6.70 8.03
C ASP A 175 -18.44 7.92 7.75
N ILE A 176 -18.87 8.78 6.83
CA ILE A 176 -18.06 9.91 6.33
C ILE A 176 -17.99 11.02 7.37
N LEU A 177 -19.10 11.26 8.07
CA LEU A 177 -19.27 12.37 9.02
C LEU A 177 -19.13 11.92 10.48
N TYR A 178 -18.97 10.62 10.73
CA TYR A 178 -18.96 10.02 12.06
C TYR A 178 -20.27 10.30 12.82
N ASP A 179 -21.40 10.35 12.11
CA ASP A 179 -22.73 10.69 12.62
C ASP A 179 -23.65 9.46 12.80
N GLY A 180 -23.11 8.26 12.59
CA GLY A 180 -23.81 6.99 12.66
C GLY A 180 -24.53 6.60 11.38
N ARG A 181 -24.32 7.31 10.25
CA ARG A 181 -24.99 7.04 8.96
C ARG A 181 -23.99 6.54 7.91
N PRO A 182 -23.57 5.27 7.99
CA PRO A 182 -22.63 4.72 7.02
C PRO A 182 -23.25 4.64 5.62
N ALA A 183 -22.44 4.97 4.62
CA ALA A 183 -22.80 4.90 3.20
C ALA A 183 -21.73 4.13 2.42
N ALA A 184 -22.14 3.54 1.30
CA ALA A 184 -21.23 2.92 0.35
C ALA A 184 -20.43 3.99 -0.39
N GLU A 185 -19.12 3.80 -0.50
CA GLU A 185 -18.23 4.62 -1.31
C GLU A 185 -17.38 3.73 -2.23
N PRO A 186 -16.99 4.20 -3.43
CA PRO A 186 -16.11 3.42 -4.29
C PRO A 186 -14.78 3.10 -3.59
N GLY A 187 -14.41 1.82 -3.54
CA GLY A 187 -13.14 1.36 -3.00
C GLY A 187 -11.98 1.78 -3.91
N ALA A 188 -10.86 2.17 -3.32
CA ALA A 188 -9.67 2.58 -4.04
C ALA A 188 -8.37 2.13 -3.36
N ILE A 189 -7.31 2.03 -4.16
CA ILE A 189 -5.95 1.76 -3.73
C ILE A 189 -5.05 2.89 -4.22
N VAL A 190 -4.17 3.39 -3.35
CA VAL A 190 -3.06 4.27 -3.73
C VAL A 190 -1.76 3.48 -3.63
N CYS A 191 -0.92 3.56 -4.66
CA CYS A 191 0.46 3.07 -4.60
C CYS A 191 1.34 4.22 -4.11
N ARG A 192 1.72 4.14 -2.84
CA ARG A 192 2.64 5.06 -2.17
C ARG A 192 4.08 4.61 -2.44
N VAL A 193 4.96 5.58 -2.65
CA VAL A 193 6.41 5.39 -2.84
C VAL A 193 7.19 6.20 -1.81
#